data_AF-A0AAE3WB35-F1
#
_entry.id   AF-A0AAE3WB35-F1
#
_cell.length_a   1.000
_cell.length_b   1.000
_cell.length_c   1.000
_cell.angle_alpha   90.00
_cell.angle_beta   90.00
_cell.angle_gamma   90.00
#
_symmetry.space_group_name_H-M   'P 1'
#
loop_
_entity.id
_entity.type
_entity.pdbx_description
1 polymer ?
#
loop_
_entity_poly.entity_id
_entity_poly.type
_entity_poly.pdbx_seq_one_letter_code
_entity_poly.pdbx_strand_id
1 'polypeptide(L)' 'MKQLLATPDPTVIAFAKALLQGEGITAFEMDVNMSVLEGSIGILPRRLMVADNDYDAAARTLRDNGIDPA' A
#
# COMPACT_ATOMS: atom_id res chain seq x y z
N MET A 1 11.74 6.75 -3.06
CA MET A 1 10.77 5.71 -2.65
C MET A 1 10.01 6.30 -1.50
N LYS A 2 8.70 6.48 -1.65
CA LYS A 2 7.87 7.26 -0.73
C LYS A 2 6.67 6.44 -0.28
N GLN A 3 6.33 6.54 1.00
CA GLN A 3 5.17 5.87 1.58
C GLN A 3 3.90 6.51 1.05
N LEU A 4 3.01 5.69 0.51
CA LEU A 4 1.73 6.09 -0.05
C LEU A 4 0.55 5.79 0.87
N LEU A 5 0.58 4.63 1.53
CA LEU A 5 -0.50 4.16 2.40
C LEU A 5 0.09 3.33 3.53
N ALA A 6 -0.47 3.46 4.73
CA ALA A 6 -0.16 2.59 5.85
C ALA A 6 -1.48 2.13 6.49
N THR A 7 -1.71 0.82 6.57
CA THR A 7 -2.95 0.28 7.14
C THR A 7 -2.72 -1.12 7.72
N PRO A 8 -3.36 -1.46 8.86
CA PRO A 8 -3.36 -2.83 9.38
C PRO A 8 -4.28 -3.75 8.57
N ASP A 9 -5.17 -3.21 7.73
CA ASP A 9 -6.11 -4.02 6.95
C ASP A 9 -5.45 -4.52 5.64
N PRO A 10 -5.23 -5.84 5.49
CA PRO A 10 -4.58 -6.40 4.29
C PRO A 10 -5.45 -6.31 3.04
N THR A 11 -6.78 -6.19 3.17
CA THR A 11 -7.71 -6.05 2.03
C THR A 11 -7.51 -4.71 1.35
N VAL A 12 -7.37 -3.63 2.13
CA VAL A 12 -7.09 -2.29 1.61
C VAL A 12 -5.73 -2.26 0.88
N ILE A 13 -4.70 -2.91 1.41
CA ILE A 13 -3.40 -3.03 0.72
C ILE A 13 -3.53 -3.75 -0.63
N ALA A 14 -4.23 -4.88 -0.66
CA ALA A 14 -4.43 -5.64 -1.89
C ALA A 14 -5.21 -4.83 -2.94
N PHE A 15 -6.26 -4.13 -2.50
CA PHE A 15 -7.08 -3.29 -3.38
C PHE A 15 -6.30 -2.09 -3.93
N ALA A 16 -5.59 -1.35 -3.07
CA ALA A 16 -4.75 -0.23 -3.48
C ALA A 16 -3.67 -0.66 -4.50
N LYS A 17 -3.05 -1.82 -4.29
CA LYS A 17 -2.05 -2.37 -5.22
C LYS A 17 -2.65 -2.72 -6.57
N ALA A 18 -3.84 -3.33 -6.59
CA ALA A 18 -4.54 -3.68 -7.83
C ALA A 18 -4.94 -2.42 -8.63
N LEU A 19 -5.41 -1.38 -7.95
CA LEU A 19 -5.72 -0.09 -8.58
C LEU A 19 -4.48 0.53 -9.24
N LEU A 20 -3.38 0.63 -8.49
CA LEU A 20 -2.14 1.21 -8.99
C LEU A 20 -1.55 0.41 -10.16
N GLN A 21 -1.65 -0.92 -10.10
CA GLN A 21 -1.25 -1.79 -11.21
C GLN A 21 -2.08 -1.53 -12.47
N GLY A 22 -3.39 -1.28 -12.34
CA GLY A 22 -4.27 -0.89 -13.45
C GLY A 22 -3.84 0.41 -14.13
N GLU A 23 -3.30 1.35 -13.37
CA GLU A 23 -2.76 2.63 -13.84
C GLU A 23 -1.29 2.55 -14.31
N GLY A 24 -0.68 1.36 -14.29
CA GLY A 24 0.73 1.17 -14.65
C GLY A 24 1.73 1.67 -13.60
N ILE A 25 1.28 1.96 -12.38
CA ILE A 25 2.11 2.42 -11.27
C ILE A 25 2.61 1.23 -10.46
N THR A 26 3.93 1.12 -10.31
CA THR A 26 4.54 0.04 -9.52
C THR A 26 4.48 0.38 -8.03
N ALA A 27 3.79 -0.45 -7.26
CA ALA A 27 3.68 -0.33 -5.81
C ALA A 27 4.36 -1.51 -5.09
N PHE A 28 5.06 -1.20 -4.00
CA PHE A 28 5.83 -2.14 -3.19
C PHE A 28 5.26 -2.22 -1.79
N GLU A 29 4.96 -3.42 -1.33
CA GLU A 29 4.55 -3.64 0.06
C GLU A 29 5.81 -3.78 0.93
N MET A 30 5.91 -2.96 1.97
CA MET A 30 6.86 -3.11 3.07
C MET A 30 6.17 -3.80 4.24
N ASP A 31 6.98 -4.46 5.08
CA ASP A 31 6.54 -5.18 6.29
C ASP A 31 5.77 -6.51 5.99
N VAL A 32 5.92 -7.06 4.77
CA VAL A 32 5.32 -8.35 4.36
C VAL A 32 5.90 -9.54 5.15
N ASN A 33 7.17 -9.46 5.55
CA ASN A 33 7.93 -10.59 6.11
C ASN A 33 7.69 -10.88 7.60
N MET A 34 6.78 -10.17 8.27
CA MET A 34 6.61 -10.25 9.72
C MET A 34 5.40 -11.10 10.15
N SER A 35 5.16 -12.25 9.49
CA SER A 35 4.06 -13.17 9.86
C SER A 35 4.20 -14.61 9.32
N VAL A 36 5.42 -15.15 9.19
CA VAL A 36 5.58 -16.62 8.97
C VAL A 36 6.18 -17.33 10.18
N LEU A 37 6.90 -16.64 11.07
CA LEU A 37 7.64 -17.32 12.16
C LEU A 37 6.87 -17.41 13.50
N GLU A 38 5.85 -16.58 13.72
CA GLU A 38 5.02 -16.63 14.94
C GLU A 38 3.58 -16.36 14.54
N GLY A 39 2.62 -17.14 15.06
CA GLY A 39 1.18 -16.97 14.87
C GLY A 39 0.62 -15.69 15.52
N SER A 40 1.28 -14.56 15.32
CA SER A 40 0.97 -13.27 15.89
C SER A 40 -0.03 -12.54 15.01
N ILE A 41 -1.23 -12.39 15.57
CA ILE A 41 -2.27 -11.42 15.24
C ILE A 41 -1.67 -10.20 14.52
N GLY A 42 -2.07 -9.95 13.27
CA GLY A 42 -1.55 -8.93 12.35
C GLY A 42 -1.74 -7.49 12.82
N ILE A 43 -1.02 -7.10 13.89
CA ILE A 43 -1.18 -5.84 14.61
C ILE A 43 -0.32 -4.72 14.01
N LEU A 44 0.70 -5.04 13.20
CA LEU A 44 1.57 -4.03 12.62
C LEU A 44 1.04 -3.57 11.25
N PRO A 45 0.93 -2.23 11.03
CA PRO A 45 0.42 -1.69 9.78
C PRO A 45 1.37 -2.03 8.63
N ARG A 46 0.80 -2.57 7.55
CA ARG A 46 1.51 -2.77 6.29
C ARG A 46 1.62 -1.44 5.57
N ARG A 47 2.78 -1.20 4.95
CA ARG A 47 3.04 0.04 4.20
C ARG A 47 3.09 -0.25 2.71
N LEU A 48 2.42 0.56 1.93
CA LEU A 48 2.52 0.59 0.48
C LEU A 48 3.41 1.76 0.06
N MET A 49 4.42 1.47 -0.74
CA MET A 49 5.43 2.41 -1.20
C MET A 49 5.40 2.52 -2.71
N VAL A 50 5.71 3.70 -3.24
CA VAL A 50 5.86 3.94 -4.69
C VAL A 50 7.17 4.70 -4.96
N ALA A 51 7.57 4.77 -6.23
CA ALA A 51 8.66 5.67 -6.63
C ALA A 51 8.27 7.12 -6.30
N ASP A 52 9.26 7.97 -5.99
CA ASP A 52 8.99 9.38 -5.64
C ASP A 52 8.24 10.11 -6.75
N ASN A 53 8.64 9.86 -7.99
CA ASN A 53 8.05 10.48 -9.18
C ASN A 53 6.60 10.04 -9.43
N ASP A 54 6.19 8.88 -8.90
CA ASP A 54 4.84 8.35 -9.07
C ASP A 54 3.92 8.71 -7.90
N TYR A 55 4.46 9.30 -6.82
CA TYR A 55 3.70 9.52 -5.59
C TYR A 55 2.44 10.36 -5.81
N ASP A 56 2.53 11.48 -6.52
CA ASP A 56 1.39 12.36 -6.75
C ASP A 56 0.31 11.71 -7.61
N ALA A 57 0.71 10.93 -8.63
CA ALA A 57 -0.23 10.18 -9.46
C ALA A 57 -0.91 9.08 -8.64
N ALA A 58 -0.13 8.30 -7.90
CA ALA A 58 -0.62 7.22 -7.05
C ALA A 58 -1.58 7.73 -5.96
N ALA A 59 -1.23 8.85 -5.31
CA ALA A 59 -2.06 9.47 -4.28
C ALA A 59 -3.40 9.96 -4.84
N ARG A 60 -3.43 10.47 -6.08
CA ARG A 60 -4.67 10.84 -6.76
C ARG A 60 -5.52 9.61 -7.06
N THR A 61 -4.93 8.57 -7.66
CA THR A 61 -5.62 7.30 -7.94
C THR A 61 -6.29 6.73 -6.69
N LEU A 62 -5.59 6.74 -5.54
CA LEU A 62 -6.17 6.26 -4.28
C LEU A 62 -7.35 7.14 -3.82
N ARG A 63 -7.18 8.48 -3.81
CA ARG A 63 -8.24 9.41 -3.39
C ARG A 63 -9.50 9.31 -4.27
N ASP A 64 -9.32 9.19 -5.59
CA ASP A 64 -10.42 9.06 -6.55
C ASP A 64 -11.22 7.76 -6.33
N ASN A 65 -10.61 6.76 -5.69
CA ASN A 65 -11.24 5.50 -5.33
C ASN A 65 -11.62 5.40 -3.83
N GLY A 66 -11.63 6.53 -3.11
CA GLY A 66 -12.07 6.60 -1.71
C GLY A 66 -11.06 6.08 -0.69
N ILE A 67 -9.78 5.99 -1.05
CA ILE A 67 -8.69 5.60 -0.15
C ILE A 67 -7.86 6.84 0.17
N ASP A 68 -7.76 7.20 1.46
CA ASP A 68 -6.95 8.33 1.88
C ASP A 68 -5.46 7.91 2.01
N PRO A 69 -4.54 8.51 1.23
CA PRO A 69 -3.11 8.23 1.35
C PRO A 69 -2.54 8.82 2.65
N ALA A 70 -1.43 8.24 3.12
CA ALA A 70 -0.74 8.65 4.34
C ALA A 70 0.07 9.95 4.20
#